data_AF-A0A6L9IF00-F1
#
_entry.id   AF-A0A6L9IF00-F1
#
_cell.length_a   1.000
_cell.length_b   1.000
_cell.length_c   1.000
_cell.angle_alpha   90.00
_cell.angle_beta   90.00
_cell.angle_gamma   90.00
#
_symmetry.space_group_name_H-M   'P 1'
#
loop_
_entity.id
_entity.type
_entity.pdbx_description
1 polymer ?
#
loop_
_entity_poly.entity_id
_entity_poly.type
_entity_poly.pdbx_seq_one_letter_code
_entity_poly.pdbx_strand_id
1 'polypeptide(L)'
;MSVPETLKRQLIEALAKHLPPSAAALRLIDVGGATGAVLADVRGDLDIRAFEADDLGGFPAESADAVAVYDQPLGPSLLTAALNALRPGGRLIAVTASGAPSAAQVAALESVGYTRILVEAAVETGQPGAVVGVLARGEKPHQTDDTLARVRGVADRDSDEMALLPRLFADHDDFSGRYVHLLIQQTPNKPVWALAPGEPVAWSALALTLDDHATALIAFSSLPKAVAFMQPAVVNGQVRDVNKVGKFSRATAHTWTLPVLINPPLSALAAGVIGWVTIDAATAEAPDE
;
A
#
# COMPACT_ATOMS: atom_id res chain seq x y z
N MET A 1 -34.95 5.65 -8.17
CA MET A 1 -35.05 4.17 -8.08
C MET A 1 -33.92 3.71 -7.18
N SER A 2 -34.17 2.79 -6.26
CA SER A 2 -33.09 2.22 -5.44
C SER A 2 -32.15 1.40 -6.33
N VAL A 3 -30.85 1.55 -6.13
CA VAL A 3 -29.83 0.71 -6.77
C VAL A 3 -29.95 -0.70 -6.19
N PRO A 4 -29.99 -1.77 -6.99
CA PRO A 4 -29.96 -3.14 -6.46
C PRO A 4 -28.74 -3.36 -5.56
N GLU A 5 -28.92 -4.02 -4.42
CA GLU A 5 -27.83 -4.24 -3.45
C GLU A 5 -26.61 -4.95 -4.05
N THR A 6 -26.83 -5.88 -4.98
CA THR A 6 -25.75 -6.56 -5.72
C THR A 6 -24.91 -5.59 -6.55
N LEU A 7 -25.57 -4.65 -7.25
CA LEU A 7 -24.90 -3.63 -8.05
C LEU A 7 -24.18 -2.62 -7.15
N LYS A 8 -24.80 -2.21 -6.05
CA LYS A 8 -24.17 -1.37 -5.03
C LYS A 8 -22.87 -2.00 -4.52
N ARG A 9 -22.90 -3.30 -4.17
CA ARG A 9 -21.69 -4.02 -3.75
C ARG A 9 -20.61 -4.00 -4.82
N GLN A 10 -20.94 -4.31 -6.08
CA GLN A 10 -19.99 -4.28 -7.19
C GLN A 10 -19.34 -2.89 -7.40
N LEU A 11 -20.14 -1.82 -7.30
CA LEU A 11 -19.66 -0.45 -7.39
C LEU A 11 -18.69 -0.11 -6.24
N ILE A 12 -18.97 -0.57 -5.02
CA ILE A 12 -18.08 -0.36 -3.86
C ILE A 12 -16.81 -1.23 -3.98
N GLU A 13 -16.91 -2.46 -4.47
CA GLU A 13 -15.75 -3.30 -4.77
C GLU A 13 -14.83 -2.67 -5.83
N ALA A 14 -15.38 -1.93 -6.79
CA ALA A 14 -14.58 -1.16 -7.73
C ALA A 14 -13.71 -0.13 -7.00
N LEU A 15 -14.20 0.55 -5.96
CA LEU A 15 -13.40 1.47 -5.14
C LEU A 15 -12.17 0.79 -4.54
N ALA A 16 -12.32 -0.46 -4.06
CA ALA A 16 -11.27 -1.19 -3.36
C ALA A 16 -10.01 -1.37 -4.23
N LYS A 17 -10.17 -1.51 -5.55
CA LYS A 17 -9.07 -1.66 -6.51
C LYS A 17 -8.21 -0.39 -6.65
N HIS A 18 -8.74 0.77 -6.31
CA HIS A 18 -8.03 2.05 -6.43
C HIS A 18 -7.46 2.55 -5.10
N LEU A 19 -7.75 1.86 -3.99
CA LEU A 19 -7.15 2.14 -2.69
C LEU A 19 -5.63 2.11 -2.80
N PRO A 20 -4.92 3.02 -2.12
CA PRO A 20 -3.46 2.97 -2.12
C PRO A 20 -2.99 1.64 -1.51
N PRO A 21 -1.85 1.10 -2.00
CA PRO A 21 -1.21 0.00 -1.30
C PRO A 21 -0.78 0.50 0.08
N SER A 22 -1.07 -0.27 1.11
CA SER A 22 -0.61 -0.01 2.48
C SER A 22 -0.02 -1.28 3.04
N ALA A 23 0.96 -1.13 3.90
CA ALA A 23 1.56 -2.25 4.61
C ALA A 23 1.32 -2.23 6.12
N ALA A 24 0.76 -1.13 6.62
CA ALA A 24 0.10 -0.99 7.91
C ALA A 24 -1.42 -0.84 7.70
N ALA A 25 -2.18 -0.63 8.77
CA ALA A 25 -3.61 -0.34 8.67
C ALA A 25 -3.83 0.94 7.84
N LEU A 26 -4.60 0.85 6.76
CA LEU A 26 -4.91 1.99 5.89
C LEU A 26 -6.11 2.75 6.47
N ARG A 27 -5.89 4.00 6.86
CA ARG A 27 -6.92 4.88 7.43
C ARG A 27 -7.81 5.42 6.32
N LEU A 28 -9.04 4.91 6.29
CA LEU A 28 -10.05 5.23 5.29
C LEU A 28 -11.17 6.05 5.93
N ILE A 29 -11.49 7.18 5.31
CA ILE A 29 -12.72 7.92 5.59
C ILE A 29 -13.82 7.40 4.67
N ASP A 30 -14.93 6.91 5.23
CA ASP A 30 -16.14 6.51 4.50
C ASP A 30 -17.19 7.63 4.57
N VAL A 31 -17.32 8.42 3.51
CA VAL A 31 -18.25 9.54 3.47
C VAL A 31 -19.68 9.04 3.27
N GLY A 32 -20.55 9.31 4.24
CA GLY A 32 -21.94 8.85 4.30
C GLY A 32 -22.10 7.40 4.78
N GLY A 33 -21.01 6.74 5.23
CA GLY A 33 -21.07 5.43 5.89
C GLY A 33 -21.54 4.26 5.01
N ALA A 34 -21.57 4.44 3.69
CA ALA A 34 -22.17 3.48 2.76
C ALA A 34 -21.19 2.41 2.25
N THR A 35 -19.88 2.65 2.37
CA THR A 35 -18.85 1.77 1.77
C THR A 35 -18.20 0.83 2.78
N GLY A 36 -18.21 1.19 4.07
CA GLY A 36 -17.35 0.59 5.09
C GLY A 36 -17.53 -0.91 5.26
N ALA A 37 -18.77 -1.41 5.34
CA ALA A 37 -19.03 -2.84 5.51
C ALA A 37 -18.49 -3.67 4.33
N VAL A 38 -18.75 -3.23 3.09
CA VAL A 38 -18.29 -3.94 1.89
C VAL A 38 -16.77 -3.86 1.75
N LEU A 39 -16.17 -2.70 2.05
CA LEU A 39 -14.72 -2.54 1.97
C LEU A 39 -13.99 -3.35 3.03
N ALA A 40 -14.52 -3.44 4.26
CA ALA A 40 -13.96 -4.29 5.32
C ALA A 40 -13.96 -5.78 4.95
N ASP A 41 -15.01 -6.26 4.25
CA ASP A 41 -15.07 -7.64 3.74
C ASP A 41 -13.94 -7.96 2.74
N VAL A 42 -13.59 -6.99 1.88
CA VAL A 42 -12.63 -7.17 0.78
C VAL A 42 -11.20 -6.87 1.22
N ARG A 43 -11.03 -5.91 2.13
CA ARG A 43 -9.75 -5.35 2.59
C ARG A 43 -9.77 -5.21 4.12
N GLY A 44 -9.53 -6.29 4.84
CA GLY A 44 -9.50 -6.23 6.32
C GLY A 44 -8.22 -5.60 6.93
N ASP A 45 -7.44 -4.84 6.18
CA ASP A 45 -6.38 -3.96 6.68
C ASP A 45 -6.82 -2.48 6.71
N LEU A 46 -8.11 -2.20 6.49
CA LEU A 46 -8.66 -0.85 6.57
C LEU A 46 -9.04 -0.47 8.01
N ASP A 47 -8.53 0.66 8.50
CA ASP A 47 -9.11 1.38 9.64
C ASP A 47 -10.16 2.36 9.08
N ILE A 48 -11.42 1.93 9.08
CA ILE A 48 -12.52 2.68 8.45
C ILE A 48 -13.21 3.55 9.50
N ARG A 49 -13.34 4.84 9.20
CA ARG A 49 -14.14 5.78 9.98
C ARG A 49 -15.20 6.44 9.10
N ALA A 50 -16.46 6.28 9.46
CA ALA A 50 -17.56 6.90 8.74
C ALA A 50 -17.76 8.36 9.19
N PHE A 51 -18.01 9.24 8.22
CA PHE A 51 -18.30 10.65 8.47
C PHE A 51 -19.41 11.12 7.55
N GLU A 52 -20.26 12.03 8.03
CA GLU A 52 -21.13 12.79 7.13
C GLU A 52 -20.30 13.79 6.32
N ALA A 53 -20.76 14.12 5.11
CA ALA A 53 -20.03 15.00 4.20
C ALA A 53 -19.76 16.39 4.81
N ASP A 54 -20.72 16.91 5.59
CA ASP A 54 -20.63 18.21 6.24
C ASP A 54 -19.64 18.24 7.42
N ASP A 55 -19.38 17.08 8.05
CA ASP A 55 -18.47 16.96 9.18
C ASP A 55 -17.00 16.82 8.76
N LEU A 56 -16.75 16.47 7.49
CA LEU A 56 -15.40 16.23 6.98
C LEU A 56 -14.48 17.45 7.10
N GLY A 57 -15.05 18.66 7.07
CA GLY A 57 -14.29 19.91 7.24
C GLY A 57 -13.63 20.05 8.62
N GLY A 58 -14.12 19.35 9.65
CA GLY A 58 -13.53 19.30 10.99
C GLY A 58 -12.49 18.20 11.17
N PHE A 59 -12.26 17.35 10.16
CA PHE A 59 -11.33 16.24 10.26
C PHE A 59 -9.88 16.73 10.27
N PRO A 60 -8.97 16.11 11.04
CA PRO A 60 -7.58 16.53 11.08
C PRO A 60 -6.93 16.49 9.70
N ALA A 61 -6.25 17.58 9.32
CA ALA A 61 -5.57 17.66 8.04
C ALA A 61 -4.46 16.59 7.92
N GLU A 62 -4.28 16.10 6.70
CA GLU A 62 -3.20 15.16 6.32
C GLU A 62 -3.13 13.85 7.11
N SER A 63 -4.29 13.40 7.63
CA SER A 63 -4.38 12.26 8.54
C SER A 63 -5.06 11.03 7.95
N ALA A 64 -5.68 11.13 6.78
CA ALA A 64 -6.27 9.98 6.07
C ALA A 64 -5.40 9.52 4.90
N ASP A 65 -5.39 8.21 4.66
CA ASP A 65 -4.67 7.60 3.53
C ASP A 65 -5.58 7.54 2.30
N ALA A 66 -6.89 7.37 2.50
CA ALA A 66 -7.90 7.47 1.46
C ALA A 66 -9.24 8.02 1.97
N VAL A 67 -10.03 8.58 1.05
CA VAL A 67 -11.41 8.99 1.25
C VAL A 67 -12.27 8.24 0.23
N ALA A 68 -13.23 7.45 0.70
CA ALA A 68 -14.20 6.74 -0.11
C ALA A 68 -15.55 7.47 -0.11
N VAL A 69 -16.15 7.59 -1.28
CA VAL A 69 -17.45 8.26 -1.46
C VAL A 69 -18.34 7.39 -2.35
N TYR A 70 -19.56 7.10 -1.90
CA TYR A 70 -20.55 6.34 -2.68
C TYR A 70 -21.82 7.15 -2.89
N ASP A 71 -22.16 7.39 -4.16
CA ASP A 71 -23.39 8.01 -4.63
C ASP A 71 -23.71 9.37 -3.97
N GLN A 72 -22.68 10.11 -3.58
CA GLN A 72 -22.76 11.47 -3.06
C GLN A 72 -22.28 12.49 -4.11
N PRO A 73 -22.86 13.71 -4.16
CA PRO A 73 -22.38 14.77 -5.02
C PRO A 73 -20.95 15.21 -4.66
N LEU A 74 -20.05 15.21 -5.65
CA LEU A 74 -18.68 15.73 -5.51
C LEU A 74 -18.64 17.26 -5.65
N GLY A 75 -19.30 17.95 -4.72
CA GLY A 75 -19.29 19.41 -4.65
C GLY A 75 -17.94 19.98 -4.22
N PRO A 76 -17.65 21.26 -4.51
CA PRO A 76 -16.37 21.89 -4.15
C PRO A 76 -16.01 21.79 -2.67
N SER A 77 -17.00 21.91 -1.77
CA SER A 77 -16.79 21.80 -0.32
C SER A 77 -16.29 20.41 0.08
N LEU A 78 -16.96 19.35 -0.39
CA LEU A 78 -16.56 17.96 -0.12
C LEU A 78 -15.17 17.68 -0.71
N LEU A 79 -14.94 18.08 -1.96
CA LEU A 79 -13.64 17.89 -2.62
C LEU A 79 -12.50 18.56 -1.86
N THR A 80 -12.71 19.80 -1.38
CA THR A 80 -11.71 20.56 -0.62
C THR A 80 -11.47 19.95 0.75
N ALA A 81 -12.54 19.57 1.47
CA ALA A 81 -12.44 18.92 2.77
C ALA A 81 -11.70 17.57 2.67
N ALA A 82 -12.03 16.76 1.65
CA ALA A 82 -11.33 15.52 1.37
C ALA A 82 -9.84 15.75 1.06
N LEU A 83 -9.51 16.75 0.23
CA LEU A 83 -8.11 17.05 -0.12
C LEU A 83 -7.30 17.50 1.11
N ASN A 84 -7.93 18.25 2.02
CA ASN A 84 -7.31 18.67 3.27
C ASN A 84 -7.07 17.47 4.21
N ALA A 85 -8.05 16.57 4.34
CA ALA A 85 -7.95 15.37 5.17
C ALA A 85 -6.89 14.38 4.67
N LEU A 86 -6.71 14.27 3.35
CA LEU A 86 -5.74 13.35 2.74
C LEU A 86 -4.30 13.74 3.06
N ARG A 87 -3.47 12.76 3.39
CA ARG A 87 -2.01 12.92 3.40
C ARG A 87 -1.48 13.14 1.97
N PRO A 88 -0.27 13.72 1.78
CA PRO A 88 0.37 13.75 0.47
C PRO A 88 0.47 12.36 -0.16
N GLY A 89 0.00 12.19 -1.40
CA GLY A 89 -0.13 10.89 -2.08
C GLY A 89 -1.36 10.06 -1.69
N GLY A 90 -2.17 10.54 -0.74
CA GLY A 90 -3.47 9.94 -0.41
C GLY A 90 -4.48 10.13 -1.54
N ARG A 91 -5.53 9.30 -1.56
CA ARG A 91 -6.48 9.23 -2.68
C ARG A 91 -7.92 9.49 -2.26
N LEU A 92 -8.60 10.38 -2.99
CA LEU A 92 -10.06 10.40 -3.06
C LEU A 92 -10.49 9.38 -4.10
N ILE A 93 -11.46 8.53 -3.76
CA ILE A 93 -12.06 7.55 -4.67
C ILE A 93 -13.57 7.61 -4.47
N ALA A 94 -14.27 7.99 -5.53
CA ALA A 94 -15.70 8.18 -5.52
C ALA A 94 -16.34 7.32 -6.60
N VAL A 95 -17.51 6.75 -6.31
CA VAL A 95 -18.31 6.04 -7.29
C VAL A 95 -19.75 6.54 -7.23
N THR A 96 -20.33 6.83 -8.39
CA THR A 96 -21.77 7.12 -8.52
C THR A 96 -22.44 5.98 -9.26
N ALA A 97 -23.65 5.60 -8.87
CA ALA A 97 -24.37 4.51 -9.53
C ALA A 97 -24.95 4.94 -10.90
N SER A 98 -24.97 6.24 -11.16
CA SER A 98 -25.51 6.85 -12.37
C SER A 98 -24.52 7.82 -13.01
N GLY A 99 -24.83 8.20 -14.25
CA GLY A 99 -24.03 9.12 -15.06
C GLY A 99 -23.10 8.40 -16.04
N ALA A 100 -22.28 9.20 -16.72
CA ALA A 100 -21.23 8.74 -17.61
C ALA A 100 -19.94 9.53 -17.30
N PRO A 101 -18.75 8.92 -17.50
CA PRO A 101 -17.48 9.60 -17.36
C PRO A 101 -17.45 10.87 -18.20
N SER A 102 -16.98 11.98 -17.62
CA SER A 102 -16.97 13.27 -18.31
C SER A 102 -15.76 14.12 -17.96
N ALA A 103 -15.35 14.97 -18.91
CA ALA A 103 -14.30 15.96 -18.69
C ALA A 103 -14.66 16.98 -17.59
N ALA A 104 -15.96 17.20 -17.33
CA ALA A 104 -16.41 18.08 -16.25
C ALA A 104 -16.02 17.54 -14.86
N GLN A 105 -16.06 16.22 -14.67
CA GLN A 105 -15.61 15.58 -13.43
C GLN A 105 -14.09 15.69 -13.24
N VAL A 106 -13.33 15.58 -14.33
CA VAL A 106 -11.87 15.82 -14.31
C VAL A 106 -11.58 17.25 -13.92
N ALA A 107 -12.20 18.23 -14.59
CA ALA A 107 -12.03 19.64 -14.31
C ALA A 107 -12.42 20.02 -12.86
N ALA A 108 -13.46 19.39 -12.31
CA ALA A 108 -13.86 19.60 -10.91
C ALA A 108 -12.75 19.18 -9.94
N LEU A 109 -12.14 18.00 -10.13
CA LEU A 109 -11.03 17.51 -9.32
C LEU A 109 -9.78 18.39 -9.50
N GLU A 110 -9.43 18.76 -10.74
CA GLU A 110 -8.29 19.64 -11.03
C GLU A 110 -8.45 21.02 -10.38
N SER A 111 -9.66 21.59 -10.42
CA SER A 111 -9.92 22.93 -9.87
C SER A 111 -9.69 23.05 -8.36
N VAL A 112 -9.76 21.93 -7.65
CA VAL A 112 -9.51 21.85 -6.20
C VAL A 112 -8.04 21.49 -5.90
N GLY A 113 -7.27 21.03 -6.90
CA GLY A 113 -5.85 20.74 -6.78
C GLY A 113 -5.48 19.26 -6.70
N TYR A 114 -6.39 18.35 -7.05
CA TYR A 114 -6.04 16.93 -7.21
C TYR A 114 -5.13 16.73 -8.44
N THR A 115 -4.30 15.70 -8.40
CA THR A 115 -3.46 15.25 -9.52
C THR A 115 -3.71 13.75 -9.82
N ARG A 116 -3.10 13.23 -10.89
CA ARG A 116 -3.22 11.83 -11.35
C ARG A 116 -4.67 11.34 -11.41
N ILE A 117 -5.52 12.21 -11.95
CA ILE A 117 -6.96 12.05 -11.99
C ILE A 117 -7.34 10.95 -12.98
N LEU A 118 -8.30 10.12 -12.58
CA LEU A 118 -8.91 9.08 -13.40
C LEU A 118 -10.42 9.21 -13.26
N VAL A 119 -11.13 9.28 -14.39
CA VAL A 119 -12.58 9.24 -14.44
C VAL A 119 -12.98 8.22 -15.50
N GLU A 120 -13.63 7.15 -15.09
CA GLU A 120 -13.95 6.02 -15.96
C GLU A 120 -15.26 5.33 -15.54
N ALA A 121 -15.68 4.37 -16.36
CA ALA A 121 -16.80 3.51 -16.02
C ALA A 121 -16.46 2.64 -14.79
N ALA A 122 -17.37 2.54 -13.83
CA ALA A 122 -17.08 1.84 -12.58
C ALA A 122 -17.13 0.31 -12.69
N VAL A 123 -18.15 -0.23 -13.37
CA VAL A 123 -18.38 -1.69 -13.48
C VAL A 123 -18.77 -2.07 -14.90
N GLU A 124 -18.12 -3.09 -15.45
CA GLU A 124 -18.56 -3.77 -16.68
C GLU A 124 -19.64 -4.80 -16.35
N THR A 125 -20.75 -4.80 -17.09
CA THR A 125 -21.95 -5.60 -16.75
C THR A 125 -22.00 -6.98 -17.41
N GLY A 126 -20.87 -7.54 -17.81
CA GLY A 126 -20.79 -8.86 -18.48
C GLY A 126 -21.37 -8.88 -19.91
N GLN A 127 -22.15 -7.87 -20.30
CA GLN A 127 -22.46 -7.58 -21.70
C GLN A 127 -21.35 -6.72 -22.31
N PRO A 128 -20.82 -7.07 -23.51
CA PRO A 128 -19.76 -6.31 -24.15
C PRO A 128 -20.13 -4.82 -24.32
N GLY A 129 -19.33 -3.94 -23.74
CA GLY A 129 -19.52 -2.48 -23.84
C GLY A 129 -20.61 -1.89 -22.93
N ALA A 130 -21.32 -2.70 -22.15
CA ALA A 130 -22.30 -2.21 -21.20
C ALA A 130 -21.63 -1.95 -19.85
N VAL A 131 -21.54 -0.68 -19.49
CA VAL A 131 -20.93 -0.20 -18.25
C VAL A 131 -21.95 0.48 -17.36
N VAL A 132 -21.75 0.40 -16.05
CA VAL A 132 -22.62 1.04 -15.06
C VAL A 132 -21.80 1.86 -14.06
N GLY A 133 -22.32 3.05 -13.77
CA GLY A 133 -21.73 3.98 -12.82
C GLY A 133 -20.48 4.67 -13.33
N VAL A 134 -20.02 5.65 -12.53
CA VAL A 134 -18.80 6.41 -12.82
C VAL A 134 -17.90 6.31 -11.61
N LEU A 135 -16.65 5.91 -11.83
CA LEU A 135 -15.58 5.98 -10.85
C LEU A 135 -14.75 7.23 -11.12
N ALA A 136 -14.54 8.02 -10.08
CA ALA A 136 -13.67 9.19 -10.11
C ALA A 136 -12.61 9.05 -9.01
N ARG A 137 -11.34 9.22 -9.38
CA ARG A 137 -10.20 9.14 -8.48
C ARG A 137 -9.33 10.38 -8.65
N GLY A 138 -8.91 10.97 -7.53
CA GLY A 138 -7.91 12.03 -7.49
C GLY A 138 -6.87 11.75 -6.41
N GLU A 139 -5.59 12.04 -6.69
CA GLU A 139 -4.50 11.92 -5.73
C GLU A 139 -4.12 13.31 -5.20
N LYS A 140 -3.84 13.41 -3.89
CA LYS A 140 -3.27 14.63 -3.32
C LYS A 140 -1.81 14.77 -3.77
N PRO A 141 -1.38 15.90 -4.35
CA PRO A 141 0.00 16.10 -4.75
C PRO A 141 0.99 15.84 -3.61
N HIS A 142 2.18 15.35 -3.96
CA HIS A 142 3.29 15.29 -3.02
C HIS A 142 3.87 16.70 -2.79
N GLN A 143 4.41 16.94 -1.59
CA GLN A 143 5.04 18.22 -1.26
C GLN A 143 6.45 18.37 -1.89
N THR A 144 7.05 17.27 -2.37
CA THR A 144 8.40 17.25 -2.95
C THR A 144 8.44 16.42 -4.23
N ASP A 145 9.20 16.88 -5.23
CA ASP A 145 9.51 16.09 -6.43
C ASP A 145 10.61 15.04 -6.20
N ASP A 146 11.37 15.15 -5.10
CA ASP A 146 12.40 14.17 -4.74
C ASP A 146 11.76 12.85 -4.30
N THR A 147 11.99 11.81 -5.09
CA THR A 147 11.48 10.46 -4.84
C THR A 147 12.06 9.84 -3.57
N LEU A 148 13.32 10.15 -3.22
CA LEU A 148 13.95 9.65 -1.98
C LEU A 148 13.28 10.29 -0.76
N ALA A 149 13.09 11.61 -0.79
CA ALA A 149 12.38 12.34 0.26
C ALA A 149 10.94 11.83 0.41
N ARG A 150 10.25 11.56 -0.70
CA ARG A 150 8.89 10.98 -0.70
C ARG A 150 8.85 9.61 -0.03
N VAL A 151 9.75 8.71 -0.41
CA VAL A 151 9.80 7.34 0.15
C VAL A 151 10.12 7.37 1.65
N ARG A 152 11.08 8.23 2.07
CA ARG A 152 11.39 8.43 3.49
C ARG A 152 10.20 9.00 4.27
N GLY A 153 9.53 10.03 3.77
CA GLY A 153 8.38 10.63 4.46
C GLY A 153 7.19 9.67 4.65
N VAL A 154 7.03 8.66 3.79
CA VAL A 154 6.06 7.57 3.97
C VAL A 154 6.58 6.56 5.00
N ALA A 155 7.85 6.16 4.89
CA ALA A 155 8.47 5.20 5.80
C ALA A 155 8.51 5.70 7.26
N ASP A 156 8.85 6.97 7.48
CA ASP A 156 8.98 7.57 8.81
C ASP A 156 7.63 7.62 9.54
N ARG A 157 6.51 7.87 8.84
CA ARG A 157 5.18 7.89 9.47
C ARG A 157 4.65 6.50 9.81
N ASP A 158 4.95 5.51 8.98
CA ASP A 158 4.69 4.11 9.32
C ASP A 158 5.55 3.65 10.52
N SER A 159 6.50 4.46 11.00
CA SER A 159 7.36 4.13 12.16
C SER A 159 6.71 4.46 13.51
N ASP A 160 5.75 5.40 13.55
CA ASP A 160 5.08 5.81 14.79
C ASP A 160 4.18 4.71 15.38
N GLU A 161 3.71 3.75 14.57
CA GLU A 161 2.98 2.57 15.05
C GLU A 161 3.89 1.43 15.57
N MET A 162 5.19 1.45 15.25
CA MET A 162 6.16 0.40 15.62
C MET A 162 7.29 0.90 16.51
N ALA A 163 7.25 2.16 16.95
CA ALA A 163 8.22 2.71 17.86
C ALA A 163 8.11 1.99 19.21
N LEU A 164 9.20 1.31 19.60
CA LEU A 164 9.46 0.71 20.92
C LEU A 164 9.16 -0.79 21.08
N LEU A 165 9.76 -1.65 20.25
CA LEU A 165 10.20 -2.95 20.77
C LEU A 165 11.69 -3.18 20.48
N PRO A 166 12.58 -2.98 21.47
CA PRO A 166 13.90 -3.58 21.45
C PRO A 166 13.73 -5.07 21.76
N ARG A 167 13.26 -5.85 20.78
CA ARG A 167 13.21 -7.32 20.89
C ARG A 167 13.59 -7.90 19.54
N LEU A 168 14.83 -8.37 19.48
CA LEU A 168 15.42 -9.17 18.40
C LEU A 168 14.62 -10.43 18.03
N PHE A 169 13.59 -10.76 18.80
CA PHE A 169 12.67 -11.87 18.61
C PHE A 169 11.34 -11.45 19.25
N ALA A 170 10.42 -10.83 18.51
CA ALA A 170 9.07 -10.65 19.02
C ALA A 170 8.33 -11.99 18.86
N ASP A 171 7.61 -12.42 19.89
CA ASP A 171 6.48 -13.31 19.65
C ASP A 171 5.67 -12.69 18.52
N HIS A 172 5.44 -13.51 17.50
CA HIS A 172 4.88 -13.17 16.21
C HIS A 172 3.51 -12.45 16.25
N ASP A 173 2.95 -12.24 17.44
CA ASP A 173 1.66 -11.63 17.74
C ASP A 173 1.67 -10.09 17.68
N ASP A 174 2.80 -9.42 17.93
CA ASP A 174 2.89 -7.95 18.00
C ASP A 174 2.97 -7.26 16.62
N PHE A 175 3.28 -8.00 15.55
CA PHE A 175 3.25 -7.47 14.19
C PHE A 175 1.82 -7.49 13.63
N SER A 176 1.19 -6.33 13.52
CA SER A 176 -0.19 -6.19 13.00
C SER A 176 -0.29 -6.29 11.46
N GLY A 177 0.83 -6.21 10.74
CA GLY A 177 0.83 -6.25 9.28
C GLY A 177 0.48 -7.61 8.69
N ARG A 178 -0.12 -7.60 7.50
CA ARG A 178 -0.48 -8.83 6.75
C ARG A 178 0.71 -9.45 6.03
N TYR A 179 1.66 -8.61 5.63
CA TYR A 179 2.77 -8.99 4.78
C TYR A 179 4.09 -8.44 5.32
N VAL A 180 5.16 -9.17 5.08
CA VAL A 180 6.53 -8.71 5.25
C VAL A 180 7.24 -8.71 3.91
N HIS A 181 8.21 -7.82 3.77
CA HIS A 181 8.98 -7.63 2.55
C HIS A 181 10.44 -7.96 2.83
N LEU A 182 11.06 -8.81 2.00
CA LEU A 182 12.48 -9.14 2.06
C LEU A 182 13.22 -8.53 0.88
N LEU A 183 14.45 -8.06 1.09
CA LEU A 183 15.35 -7.71 0.00
C LEU A 183 15.97 -9.00 -0.54
N ILE A 184 15.77 -9.27 -1.83
CA ILE A 184 16.09 -10.54 -2.47
C ILE A 184 17.19 -10.35 -3.50
N GLN A 185 18.15 -11.27 -3.48
CA GLN A 185 19.04 -11.59 -4.59
C GLN A 185 18.46 -12.78 -5.35
N GLN A 186 17.91 -12.51 -6.53
CA GLN A 186 17.42 -13.54 -7.44
C GLN A 186 18.54 -14.00 -8.38
N THR A 187 18.69 -15.31 -8.54
CA THR A 187 19.57 -15.94 -9.54
C THR A 187 18.75 -16.89 -10.44
N PRO A 188 18.75 -16.72 -11.77
CA PRO A 188 19.41 -15.64 -12.51
C PRO A 188 18.73 -14.28 -12.28
N ASN A 189 19.50 -13.21 -12.42
CA ASN A 189 18.99 -11.83 -12.38
C ASN A 189 18.28 -11.50 -13.71
N LYS A 190 17.11 -12.10 -13.90
CA LYS A 190 16.25 -11.94 -15.07
C LYS A 190 14.83 -11.59 -14.64
N PRO A 191 14.16 -10.65 -15.30
CA PRO A 191 12.73 -10.45 -15.10
C PRO A 191 11.96 -11.68 -15.59
N VAL A 192 10.72 -11.86 -15.10
CA VAL A 192 9.90 -13.06 -15.36
C VAL A 192 9.72 -13.32 -16.87
N TRP A 193 9.54 -12.27 -17.67
CA TRP A 193 9.36 -12.38 -19.12
C TRP A 193 10.64 -12.78 -19.89
N ALA A 194 11.81 -12.71 -19.26
CA ALA A 194 13.10 -13.10 -19.84
C ALA A 194 13.58 -14.49 -19.38
N LEU A 195 12.84 -15.13 -18.47
CA LEU A 195 13.13 -16.49 -18.02
C LEU A 195 12.70 -17.49 -19.10
N ALA A 196 13.56 -18.47 -19.39
CA ALA A 196 13.16 -19.58 -20.23
C ALA A 196 12.13 -20.46 -19.50
N PRO A 197 11.19 -21.13 -20.21
CA PRO A 197 10.27 -22.07 -19.59
C PRO A 197 11.03 -23.15 -18.80
N GLY A 198 10.73 -23.27 -17.50
CA GLY A 198 11.39 -24.22 -16.61
C GLY A 198 12.80 -23.83 -16.14
N GLU A 199 13.28 -22.61 -16.45
CA GLU A 199 14.55 -22.10 -15.93
C GLU A 199 14.48 -21.99 -14.39
N PRO A 200 15.38 -22.66 -13.64
CA PRO A 200 15.33 -22.63 -12.18
C PRO A 200 15.66 -21.24 -11.66
N VAL A 201 14.85 -20.76 -10.73
CA VAL A 201 15.05 -19.48 -10.04
C VAL A 201 15.35 -19.76 -8.58
N ALA A 202 16.48 -19.27 -8.10
CA ALA A 202 16.87 -19.30 -6.69
C ALA A 202 16.76 -17.90 -6.09
N TRP A 203 16.15 -17.80 -4.91
CA TRP A 203 16.10 -16.56 -4.13
C TRP A 203 16.94 -16.71 -2.87
N SER A 204 17.70 -15.67 -2.58
CA SER A 204 18.34 -15.50 -1.28
C SER A 204 17.91 -14.16 -0.68
N ALA A 205 17.49 -14.17 0.57
CA ALA A 205 17.11 -12.99 1.32
C ALA A 205 18.28 -12.41 2.10
N LEU A 206 18.32 -11.09 2.19
CA LEU A 206 19.31 -10.36 2.98
C LEU A 206 19.18 -10.74 4.46
N ALA A 207 20.31 -11.10 5.07
CA ALA A 207 20.39 -11.46 6.47
C ALA A 207 21.57 -10.74 7.16
N LEU A 208 21.48 -10.63 8.48
CA LEU A 208 22.53 -10.08 9.34
C LEU A 208 22.91 -11.14 10.36
N THR A 209 24.20 -11.47 10.42
CA THR A 209 24.76 -12.29 11.49
C THR A 209 25.37 -11.37 12.54
N LEU A 210 24.82 -11.41 13.74
CA LEU A 210 25.28 -10.57 14.86
C LEU A 210 26.45 -11.23 15.59
N ASP A 211 27.09 -10.49 16.50
CA ASP A 211 28.30 -10.90 17.21
C ASP A 211 28.13 -12.18 18.05
N ASP A 212 26.89 -12.54 18.43
CA ASP A 212 26.54 -13.79 19.11
C ASP A 212 26.36 -14.98 18.16
N HIS A 213 26.71 -14.81 16.88
CA HIS A 213 26.50 -15.74 15.78
C HIS A 213 25.02 -16.03 15.46
N ALA A 214 24.07 -15.25 15.99
CA ALA A 214 22.68 -15.36 15.59
C ALA A 214 22.49 -14.70 14.21
N THR A 215 22.10 -15.50 13.21
CA THR A 215 21.69 -15.00 11.90
C THR A 215 20.20 -14.67 11.92
N ALA A 216 19.85 -13.44 11.53
CA ALA A 216 18.48 -12.99 11.38
C ALA A 216 18.20 -12.47 9.97
N LEU A 217 17.01 -12.75 9.45
CA LEU A 217 16.50 -12.17 8.21
C LEU A 217 16.19 -10.69 8.42
N ILE A 218 16.56 -9.84 7.46
CA ILE A 218 16.12 -8.44 7.45
C ILE A 218 14.81 -8.35 6.68
N ALA A 219 13.73 -7.97 7.37
CA ALA A 219 12.42 -7.78 6.79
C ALA A 219 11.88 -6.37 7.00
N PHE A 220 10.91 -6.00 6.19
CA PHE A 220 10.27 -4.70 6.24
C PHE A 220 8.76 -4.87 6.26
N SER A 221 8.12 -4.11 7.15
CA SER A 221 6.66 -4.06 7.22
C SER A 221 6.04 -3.55 5.92
N SER A 222 6.74 -2.71 5.15
CA SER A 222 6.24 -2.09 3.91
C SER A 222 7.28 -2.08 2.79
N LEU A 223 6.83 -2.11 1.53
CA LEU A 223 7.69 -1.88 0.37
C LEU A 223 8.39 -0.51 0.44
N PRO A 224 7.71 0.62 0.78
CA PRO A 224 8.40 1.89 1.00
C PRO A 224 9.54 1.82 2.01
N LYS A 225 9.37 1.13 3.13
CA LYS A 225 10.45 0.94 4.12
C LYS A 225 11.60 0.11 3.57
N ALA A 226 11.30 -0.98 2.85
CA ALA A 226 12.32 -1.78 2.18
C ALA A 226 13.15 -0.95 1.21
N VAL A 227 12.49 -0.12 0.38
CA VAL A 227 13.15 0.77 -0.58
C VAL A 227 13.95 1.88 0.14
N ALA A 228 13.37 2.49 1.18
CA ALA A 228 14.02 3.54 1.99
C ALA A 228 15.33 3.06 2.62
N PHE A 229 15.37 1.79 3.06
CA PHE A 229 16.55 1.14 3.59
C PHE A 229 17.53 0.74 2.47
N MET A 230 17.02 0.07 1.43
CA MET A 230 17.82 -0.50 0.35
C MET A 230 18.61 0.56 -0.41
N GLN A 231 17.98 1.68 -0.77
CA GLN A 231 18.62 2.70 -1.60
C GLN A 231 19.94 3.24 -1.01
N PRO A 232 19.98 3.76 0.23
CA PRO A 232 21.24 4.18 0.83
C PRO A 232 22.19 3.01 1.10
N ALA A 233 21.69 1.83 1.48
CA ALA A 233 22.54 0.65 1.70
C ALA A 233 23.32 0.22 0.45
N VAL A 234 22.67 0.27 -0.72
CA VAL A 234 23.27 -0.05 -2.02
C VAL A 234 24.18 1.07 -2.50
N VAL A 235 23.75 2.33 -2.41
CA VAL A 235 24.59 3.49 -2.80
C VAL A 235 25.87 3.56 -1.99
N ASN A 236 25.82 3.23 -0.70
CA ASN A 236 27.00 3.17 0.16
C ASN A 236 27.83 1.88 -0.02
N GLY A 237 27.41 0.97 -0.90
CA GLY A 237 28.09 -0.30 -1.18
C GLY A 237 28.05 -1.33 -0.04
N GLN A 238 27.21 -1.11 0.98
CA GLN A 238 27.04 -2.01 2.12
C GLN A 238 26.27 -3.28 1.72
N VAL A 239 25.24 -3.11 0.87
CA VAL A 239 24.46 -4.21 0.30
C VAL A 239 24.68 -4.24 -1.21
N ARG A 240 24.86 -5.44 -1.78
CA ARG A 240 25.11 -5.64 -3.22
C ARG A 240 24.12 -6.63 -3.80
N ASP A 241 23.92 -6.61 -5.11
CA ASP A 241 23.16 -7.63 -5.86
C ASP A 241 21.69 -7.84 -5.47
N VAL A 242 21.10 -6.97 -4.63
CA VAL A 242 19.64 -6.89 -4.46
C VAL A 242 19.03 -6.51 -5.79
N ASN A 243 18.15 -7.35 -6.31
CA ASN A 243 17.48 -7.13 -7.58
C ASN A 243 15.96 -7.35 -7.51
N LYS A 244 15.44 -7.67 -6.32
CA LYS A 244 14.02 -7.90 -6.11
C LYS A 244 13.63 -7.61 -4.66
N VAL A 245 12.35 -7.29 -4.46
CA VAL A 245 11.72 -7.26 -3.14
C VAL A 245 10.64 -8.33 -3.13
N GLY A 246 10.81 -9.34 -2.28
CA GLY A 246 9.84 -10.43 -2.13
C GLY A 246 8.79 -10.07 -1.08
N LYS A 247 7.51 -10.23 -1.40
CA LYS A 247 6.38 -10.05 -0.49
C LYS A 247 5.95 -11.41 0.05
N PHE A 248 5.79 -11.54 1.36
CA PHE A 248 5.40 -12.80 2.00
C PHE A 248 4.28 -12.53 3.00
N SER A 249 3.28 -13.41 3.08
CA SER A 249 2.26 -13.30 4.12
C SER A 249 2.86 -13.51 5.52
N ARG A 250 2.20 -12.95 6.53
CA ARG A 250 2.52 -13.20 7.94
C ARG A 250 2.51 -14.69 8.26
N ALA A 251 1.56 -15.45 7.71
CA ALA A 251 1.48 -16.89 7.88
C ALA A 251 2.73 -17.61 7.32
N THR A 252 3.20 -17.21 6.13
CA THR A 252 4.46 -17.73 5.56
C THR A 252 5.65 -17.35 6.44
N ALA A 253 5.73 -16.10 6.88
CA ALA A 253 6.84 -15.62 7.73
C ALA A 253 6.96 -16.41 9.04
N HIS A 254 5.84 -16.81 9.64
CA HIS A 254 5.79 -17.64 10.87
C HIS A 254 6.37 -19.04 10.69
N THR A 255 6.52 -19.52 9.45
CA THR A 255 7.11 -20.84 9.17
C THR A 255 8.63 -20.81 9.09
N TRP A 256 9.25 -19.62 9.07
CA TRP A 256 10.69 -19.49 8.96
C TRP A 256 11.39 -19.91 10.25
N THR A 257 12.47 -20.68 10.10
CA THR A 257 13.26 -21.16 11.24
C THR A 257 14.24 -20.12 11.77
N LEU A 258 14.53 -19.08 10.98
CA LEU A 258 15.39 -17.98 11.37
C LEU A 258 14.57 -16.84 11.99
N PRO A 259 15.15 -16.12 12.96
CA PRO A 259 14.55 -14.89 13.43
C PRO A 259 14.48 -13.81 12.36
N VAL A 260 13.57 -12.86 12.56
CA VAL A 260 13.31 -11.77 11.64
C VAL A 260 13.48 -10.43 12.35
N LEU A 261 14.38 -9.61 11.83
CA LEU A 261 14.54 -8.20 12.20
C LEU A 261 13.61 -7.36 11.32
N ILE A 262 12.54 -6.84 11.91
CA ILE A 262 11.56 -6.00 11.19
C ILE A 262 11.97 -4.53 11.25
N ASN A 263 12.09 -3.89 10.08
CA ASN A 263 12.45 -2.48 9.89
C ASN A 263 13.73 -2.04 10.64
N PRO A 264 14.85 -2.79 10.58
CA PRO A 264 16.06 -2.36 11.28
C PRO A 264 16.57 -1.02 10.71
N PRO A 265 17.16 -0.14 11.55
CA PRO A 265 17.79 1.07 11.05
C PRO A 265 19.01 0.72 10.21
N LEU A 266 19.40 1.60 9.27
CA LEU A 266 20.56 1.36 8.40
C LEU A 266 21.87 1.13 9.18
N SER A 267 22.00 1.76 10.35
CA SER A 267 23.14 1.57 11.27
C SER A 267 23.28 0.14 11.78
N ALA A 268 22.21 -0.67 11.77
CA ALA A 268 22.27 -2.08 12.16
C ALA A 268 23.22 -2.89 11.26
N LEU A 269 23.40 -2.48 9.99
CA LEU A 269 24.35 -3.13 9.09
C LEU A 269 25.81 -3.03 9.55
N ALA A 270 26.14 -2.04 10.39
CA ALA A 270 27.48 -1.89 10.95
C ALA A 270 27.73 -2.81 12.16
N ALA A 271 26.67 -3.39 12.74
CA ALA A 271 26.72 -4.20 13.95
C ALA A 271 26.83 -5.72 13.67
N GLY A 272 27.01 -6.12 12.42
CA GLY A 272 27.09 -7.54 12.07
C GLY A 272 27.63 -7.79 10.67
N VAL A 273 27.73 -9.07 10.32
CA VAL A 273 28.16 -9.53 9.00
C VAL A 273 26.94 -9.73 8.11
N ILE A 274 26.91 -9.02 6.99
CA ILE A 274 25.86 -9.15 5.98
C ILE A 274 26.00 -10.50 5.28
N GLY A 275 24.90 -11.23 5.16
CA GLY A 275 24.83 -12.51 4.49
C GLY A 275 23.56 -12.69 3.67
N TRP A 276 23.44 -13.85 3.05
CA TRP A 276 22.33 -14.24 2.19
C TRP A 276 21.81 -15.61 2.61
N VAL A 277 20.52 -15.69 2.88
CA VAL A 277 19.86 -16.95 3.29
C VAL A 277 18.90 -17.38 2.18
N THR A 278 18.99 -18.63 1.75
CA THR A 278 18.06 -19.19 0.77
C THR A 278 16.62 -19.11 1.28
N ILE A 279 15.72 -18.58 0.44
CA ILE A 279 14.29 -18.50 0.72
C ILE A 279 13.52 -19.14 -0.43
N ASP A 280 12.41 -19.82 -0.12
CA ASP A 280 11.57 -20.42 -1.15
C ASP A 280 10.76 -19.35 -1.89
N ALA A 281 11.10 -19.13 -3.15
CA ALA A 281 10.41 -18.18 -4.02
C ALA A 281 8.94 -18.54 -4.24
N ALA A 282 8.56 -19.82 -4.14
CA ALA A 282 7.20 -20.28 -4.34
C ALA A 282 6.25 -19.88 -3.21
N THR A 283 6.79 -19.51 -2.05
CA THR A 283 6.01 -19.04 -0.89
C THR A 283 5.75 -17.53 -0.90
N ALA A 284 6.31 -16.81 -1.88
CA ALA A 284 6.08 -15.38 -2.04
C ALA A 284 4.69 -15.11 -2.63
N GLU A 285 4.07 -14.04 -2.14
CA GLU A 285 2.81 -13.53 -2.68
C GLU A 285 3.04 -12.86 -4.03
N ALA A 286 2.00 -12.86 -4.87
CA ALA A 286 2.00 -12.05 -6.08
C ALA A 286 2.17 -10.55 -5.72
N PRO A 287 2.84 -9.75 -6.56
CA PRO A 287 2.82 -8.30 -6.42
C PRO A 287 1.36 -7.80 -6.48
N ASP A 288 1.04 -6.71 -5.77
CA ASP A 288 -0.29 -6.08 -5.79
C ASP A 288 -0.60 -5.30 -7.10
N GLU A 289 -0.08 -5.77 -8.24
CA GLU A 289 -0.26 -5.14 -9.56
C GLU A 289 -1.44 -5.72 -10.35
#